data_AF-A0A2D4L134-F1
#
_entry.id   AF-A0A2D4L134-F1
#
_cell.length_a   1.000
_cell.length_b   1.000
_cell.length_c   1.000
_cell.angle_alpha   90.00
_cell.angle_beta   90.00
_cell.angle_gamma   90.00
#
_symmetry.space_group_name_H-M   'P 1'
#
loop_
_entity.id
_entity.type
_entity.pdbx_description
1 polymer ?
#
loop_
_entity_poly.entity_id
_entity_poly.type
_entity_poly.pdbx_seq_one_letter_code
_entity_poly.pdbx_strand_id
1 'polypeptide(L)'
;EAFRQLNQRKKGKKNKKKGPAEGVLTLRAKPPHETEFLGCFQKIKLALNLLVKLKKHIQDPSASELVHFLFGPLELIINSSGGPEFARSVISPLLSKDTTDFLKGHLTPKEMALWESLGDTWTRSRYVNKAKQKRNPKKDSSRLML
;
A
#
# COMPACT_ATOMS: atom_id res chain seq x y z
N GLU A 1 -4.91 -6.22 11.74
CA GLU A 1 -5.20 -6.96 13.00
C GLU A 1 -5.37 -6.05 14.25
N ALA A 2 -4.51 -5.07 14.45
CA ALA A 2 -4.48 -4.17 15.62
C ALA A 2 -5.81 -3.46 15.93
N PHE A 3 -6.52 -2.91 14.93
CA PHE A 3 -7.82 -2.27 15.12
C PHE A 3 -8.89 -3.24 15.64
N ARG A 4 -8.91 -4.49 15.15
CA ARG A 4 -9.85 -5.52 15.61
C ARG A 4 -9.53 -5.96 17.03
N GLN A 5 -8.26 -6.15 17.36
CA GLN A 5 -7.84 -6.49 18.73
C GLN A 5 -8.18 -5.37 19.74
N LEU A 6 -7.99 -4.10 19.36
CA LEU A 6 -8.41 -2.96 20.18
C LEU A 6 -9.93 -2.89 20.35
N ASN A 7 -10.70 -3.12 19.29
CA ASN A 7 -12.16 -3.14 19.36
C ASN A 7 -12.70 -4.31 20.20
N GLN A 8 -12.08 -5.49 20.13
CA GLN A 8 -12.42 -6.63 21.00
C GLN A 8 -12.11 -6.32 22.47
N ARG A 9 -10.98 -5.66 22.77
CA ARG A 9 -10.65 -5.21 24.14
C ARG A 9 -11.57 -4.10 24.66
N LYS A 10 -12.10 -3.22 23.79
CA LYS A 10 -13.14 -2.24 24.16
C LYS A 10 -14.46 -2.92 24.53
N LYS A 11 -14.89 -3.97 23.82
CA LYS A 11 -16.12 -4.72 24.12
C LYS A 11 -16.05 -5.53 25.42
N GLY A 12 -14.86 -6.02 25.81
CA GLY A 12 -14.66 -6.79 27.06
C GLY A 12 -14.60 -5.97 28.37
N LYS A 13 -14.73 -4.63 28.33
CA LYS A 13 -14.55 -3.74 29.48
C LYS A 13 -15.75 -3.59 30.42
N LYS A 14 -16.85 -4.34 30.25
CA LYS A 14 -18.02 -4.19 31.14
C LYS A 14 -17.83 -4.78 32.55
N ASN A 15 -16.89 -5.71 32.79
CA ASN A 15 -16.91 -6.54 34.02
C ASN A 15 -15.59 -6.84 34.76
N LYS A 16 -14.46 -6.15 34.53
CA LYS A 16 -13.24 -6.40 35.36
C LYS A 16 -12.51 -5.12 35.76
N LYS A 17 -12.37 -4.90 37.09
CA LYS A 17 -11.48 -3.90 37.69
C LYS A 17 -10.04 -4.19 37.25
N LYS A 18 -9.40 -3.25 36.55
CA LYS A 18 -8.01 -3.35 36.06
C LYS A 18 -7.10 -2.45 36.90
N GLY A 19 -5.89 -2.93 37.20
CA GLY A 19 -4.90 -2.20 38.00
C GLY A 19 -4.34 -0.95 37.29
N PRO A 20 -3.73 -0.01 38.05
CA PRO A 20 -3.38 1.33 37.56
C PRO A 20 -2.43 1.35 36.36
N ALA A 21 -1.51 0.38 36.26
CA ALA A 21 -0.49 0.34 35.22
C ALA A 21 -0.97 -0.25 33.86
N GLU A 22 -1.88 -1.22 33.86
CA GLU A 22 -2.44 -1.79 32.61
C GLU A 22 -3.35 -0.80 31.86
N GLY A 23 -3.97 0.12 32.60
CA GLY A 23 -4.76 1.20 32.02
C GLY A 23 -3.92 2.14 31.17
N VAL A 24 -2.74 2.55 31.65
CA VAL A 24 -1.95 3.61 31.01
C VAL A 24 -1.35 3.18 29.68
N LEU A 25 -0.81 1.96 29.58
CA LEU A 25 -0.21 1.44 28.33
C LEU A 25 -1.27 1.22 27.23
N THR A 26 -2.46 0.74 27.61
CA THR A 26 -3.58 0.56 26.67
C THR A 26 -4.30 1.86 26.30
N LEU A 27 -4.20 2.90 27.13
CA LEU A 27 -4.73 4.24 26.84
C LEU A 27 -3.83 5.03 25.88
N ARG A 28 -2.52 4.74 25.86
CA ARG A 28 -1.54 5.44 25.00
C ARG A 28 -1.25 4.76 23.68
N ALA A 29 -1.50 3.45 23.55
CA ALA A 29 -1.39 2.74 22.27
C ALA A 29 -2.55 3.10 21.33
N LYS A 30 -2.46 4.27 20.68
CA LYS A 30 -3.31 4.58 19.53
C LYS A 30 -2.71 3.87 18.31
N PRO A 31 -3.50 3.09 17.55
CA PRO A 31 -3.02 2.56 16.28
C PRO A 31 -2.68 3.75 15.36
N PRO A 32 -1.71 3.61 14.45
CA PRO A 32 -1.37 4.68 13.52
C PRO A 32 -2.62 5.18 12.80
N HIS A 33 -2.68 6.48 12.55
CA HIS A 33 -3.79 7.06 11.81
C HIS A 33 -3.77 6.55 10.37
N GLU A 34 -4.92 6.46 9.70
CA GLU A 34 -4.99 5.98 8.30
C GLU A 34 -4.09 6.80 7.36
N THR A 35 -3.92 8.09 7.64
CA THR A 35 -3.02 8.99 6.91
C THR A 35 -1.54 8.61 7.03
N GLU A 36 -1.14 7.99 8.15
CA GLU A 36 0.24 7.50 8.32
C GLU A 36 0.46 6.26 7.46
N PHE A 37 -0.50 5.33 7.42
CA PHE A 37 -0.45 4.19 6.51
C PHE A 37 -0.43 4.62 5.04
N LEU A 38 -1.25 5.60 4.67
CA LEU A 38 -1.20 6.22 3.34
C LEU A 38 0.23 6.69 3.06
N GLY A 39 0.81 7.50 3.94
CA GLY A 39 2.17 7.99 3.81
C GLY A 39 3.23 6.89 3.72
N CYS A 40 3.04 5.74 4.38
CA CYS A 40 3.93 4.59 4.27
C CYS A 40 3.86 3.94 2.89
N PHE A 41 2.65 3.67 2.38
CA PHE A 41 2.47 3.13 1.04
C PHE A 41 3.06 4.05 -0.04
N GLN A 42 2.82 5.36 0.07
CA GLN A 42 3.39 6.34 -0.85
C GLN A 42 4.93 6.31 -0.84
N LYS A 43 5.55 6.20 0.34
CA LYS A 43 7.01 6.08 0.48
C LYS A 43 7.54 4.79 -0.11
N ILE A 44 6.87 3.65 0.08
CA ILE A 44 7.27 2.39 -0.55
C ILE A 44 7.23 2.52 -2.08
N LYS A 45 6.14 3.04 -2.65
CA LYS A 45 6.02 3.23 -4.11
C LYS A 45 7.09 4.19 -4.65
N LEU A 46 7.40 5.25 -3.90
CA LEU A 46 8.47 6.18 -4.27
C LEU A 46 9.85 5.51 -4.19
N ALA A 47 10.13 4.75 -3.13
CA ALA A 47 11.38 4.03 -2.95
C ALA A 47 11.63 3.04 -4.10
N LEU A 48 10.62 2.24 -4.49
CA LEU A 48 10.73 1.34 -5.63
C LEU A 48 11.03 2.07 -6.96
N ASN A 49 10.37 3.21 -7.19
CA ASN A 49 10.65 4.04 -8.36
C ASN A 49 12.10 4.56 -8.38
N LEU A 50 12.58 5.08 -7.25
CA LEU A 50 13.93 5.62 -7.13
C LEU A 50 14.99 4.53 -7.22
N LEU A 51 14.75 3.39 -6.57
CA LEU A 51 15.63 2.23 -6.61
C LEU A 51 15.87 1.76 -8.04
N VAL A 52 14.81 1.59 -8.83
CA VAL A 52 14.94 1.16 -10.23
C VAL A 52 15.55 2.23 -11.13
N LYS A 53 15.35 3.52 -10.82
CA LYS A 53 16.00 4.64 -11.53
C LYS A 53 17.51 4.64 -11.29
N LEU A 54 17.94 4.34 -10.06
CA LEU A 54 19.34 4.39 -9.65
C LEU A 54 20.07 3.05 -9.72
N LYS A 55 19.39 1.96 -10.10
CA LYS A 55 19.89 0.57 -10.02
C LYS A 55 21.29 0.33 -10.59
N LYS A 56 21.73 1.09 -11.60
CA LYS A 56 23.07 0.94 -12.20
C LYS A 56 24.20 1.52 -11.34
N HIS A 57 23.85 2.35 -10.37
CA HIS A 57 24.77 3.04 -9.46
C HIS A 57 24.74 2.46 -8.04
N ILE A 58 23.95 1.41 -7.82
CA ILE A 58 23.81 0.77 -6.51
C ILE A 58 24.45 -0.61 -6.59
N GLN A 59 25.40 -0.85 -5.71
CA GLN A 59 26.13 -2.10 -5.58
C GLN A 59 26.26 -2.41 -4.09
N ASP A 60 26.14 -3.69 -3.74
CA ASP A 60 26.34 -4.24 -2.38
C ASP A 60 25.56 -3.51 -1.25
N PRO A 61 24.26 -3.80 -1.06
CA PRO A 61 23.41 -4.75 -1.80
C PRO A 61 22.95 -4.22 -3.16
N SER A 62 22.70 -5.13 -4.10
CA SER A 62 22.15 -4.79 -5.42
C SER A 62 20.72 -4.25 -5.34
N ALA A 63 20.26 -3.61 -6.42
CA ALA A 63 18.88 -3.15 -6.50
C ALA A 63 17.84 -4.29 -6.39
N SER A 64 18.17 -5.52 -6.78
CA SER A 64 17.28 -6.67 -6.61
C SER A 64 17.15 -7.05 -5.15
N GLU A 65 18.27 -7.14 -4.43
CA GLU A 65 18.29 -7.45 -2.99
C GLU A 65 17.53 -6.40 -2.19
N LEU A 66 17.72 -5.11 -2.51
CA LEU A 66 16.97 -4.02 -1.90
C LEU A 66 15.46 -4.09 -2.17
N VAL A 67 15.03 -4.57 -3.34
CA VAL A 67 13.59 -4.82 -3.60
C VAL A 67 13.07 -5.86 -2.62
N HIS A 68 13.77 -6.98 -2.44
CA HIS A 68 13.35 -8.02 -1.48
C HIS A 68 13.28 -7.49 -0.04
N PHE A 69 14.22 -6.64 0.35
CA PHE A 69 14.19 -6.00 1.67
C PHE A 69 13.00 -5.05 1.87
N LEU A 70 12.42 -4.50 0.79
CA LEU A 70 11.22 -3.66 0.85
C LEU A 70 9.92 -4.47 0.98
N PHE A 71 9.91 -5.74 0.59
CA PHE A 71 8.70 -6.57 0.63
C PHE A 71 8.29 -7.01 2.04
N GLY A 72 9.24 -7.23 2.94
CA GLY A 72 8.95 -7.47 4.36
C GLY A 72 8.22 -6.29 5.03
N PRO A 73 8.75 -5.06 4.97
CA PRO A 73 8.07 -3.85 5.41
C PRO A 73 6.72 -3.63 4.73
N LEU A 74 6.60 -3.87 3.42
CA LEU A 74 5.34 -3.74 2.70
C LEU A 74 4.28 -4.71 3.24
N GLU A 75 4.61 -6.00 3.42
CA GLU A 75 3.73 -7.01 4.01
C GLU A 75 3.26 -6.60 5.41
N LEU A 76 4.18 -6.07 6.24
CA LEU A 76 3.86 -5.57 7.58
C LEU A 76 2.85 -4.41 7.55
N ILE A 77 3.05 -3.42 6.66
CA ILE A 77 2.15 -2.26 6.52
C ILE A 77 0.75 -2.73 6.06
N ILE A 78 0.67 -3.67 5.12
CA ILE A 78 -0.60 -4.26 4.64
C ILE A 78 -1.35 -4.94 5.80
N ASN A 79 -0.68 -5.80 6.55
CA ASN A 79 -1.29 -6.52 7.67
C ASN A 79 -1.74 -5.59 8.81
N SER A 80 -0.97 -4.51 9.03
CA SER A 80 -1.26 -3.50 10.05
C SER A 80 -2.42 -2.58 9.67
N SER A 81 -2.57 -2.25 8.39
CA SER A 81 -3.66 -1.42 7.84
C SER A 81 -4.98 -2.16 7.62
N GLY A 82 -5.01 -3.49 7.85
CA GLY A 82 -6.24 -4.29 7.78
C GLY A 82 -6.41 -5.05 6.46
N GLY A 83 -5.37 -5.14 5.63
CA GLY A 83 -5.35 -5.91 4.39
C GLY A 83 -5.04 -5.05 3.16
N PRO A 84 -5.04 -5.65 1.95
CA PRO A 84 -4.63 -4.99 0.72
C PRO A 84 -5.62 -3.91 0.23
N GLU A 85 -6.87 -3.92 0.71
CA GLU A 85 -7.91 -2.98 0.26
C GLU A 85 -7.53 -1.52 0.45
N PHE A 86 -6.89 -1.17 1.58
CA PHE A 86 -6.43 0.20 1.79
C PHE A 86 -5.30 0.55 0.82
N ALA A 87 -4.32 -0.35 0.63
CA ALA A 87 -3.22 -0.15 -0.30
C ALA A 87 -3.68 0.06 -1.75
N ARG A 88 -4.74 -0.63 -2.18
CA ARG A 88 -5.37 -0.48 -3.51
C ARG A 88 -5.85 0.94 -3.76
N SER A 89 -6.32 1.65 -2.73
CA SER A 89 -6.76 3.04 -2.85
C SER A 89 -5.62 4.05 -3.00
N VAL A 90 -4.37 3.65 -2.74
CA VAL A 90 -3.20 4.55 -2.77
C VAL A 90 -2.68 4.72 -4.21
N ILE A 91 -3.17 5.76 -4.88
CA ILE A 91 -2.83 6.05 -6.28
C ILE A 91 -1.41 6.61 -6.43
N SER A 92 -1.08 7.67 -5.69
CA SER A 92 0.17 8.40 -5.87
C SER A 92 1.31 7.86 -4.97
N PRO A 93 2.57 7.88 -5.42
CA PRO A 93 2.96 7.94 -6.81
C PRO A 93 2.63 6.62 -7.52
N LEU A 94 2.27 6.66 -8.79
CA LEU A 94 2.17 5.44 -9.61
C LEU A 94 3.58 4.90 -9.88
N LEU A 95 3.73 3.58 -10.09
CA LEU A 95 5.00 2.99 -10.49
C LEU A 95 5.33 3.34 -11.96
N SER A 96 6.62 3.49 -12.26
CA SER A 96 7.10 3.67 -13.63
C SER A 96 7.07 2.35 -14.40
N LYS A 97 7.16 2.39 -15.73
CA LYS A 97 7.18 1.16 -16.56
C LYS A 97 8.40 0.31 -16.22
N ASP A 98 9.55 0.95 -16.14
CA ASP A 98 10.80 0.29 -15.76
C ASP A 98 10.68 -0.36 -14.38
N THR A 99 9.99 0.30 -13.44
CA THR A 99 9.76 -0.27 -12.10
C THR A 99 8.86 -1.49 -12.16
N THR A 100 7.73 -1.42 -12.87
CA THR A 100 6.83 -2.58 -12.99
C THR A 100 7.48 -3.76 -13.70
N ASP A 101 8.27 -3.49 -14.74
CA ASP A 101 8.98 -4.52 -15.51
C ASP A 101 10.12 -5.13 -14.68
N PHE A 102 10.84 -4.30 -13.92
CA PHE A 102 11.89 -4.76 -13.00
C PHE A 102 11.33 -5.67 -11.92
N LEU A 103 10.21 -5.29 -11.27
CA LEU A 103 9.54 -6.12 -10.27
C LEU A 103 9.13 -7.48 -10.87
N LYS A 104 8.49 -7.49 -12.04
CA LYS A 104 8.08 -8.75 -12.68
C LYS A 104 9.22 -9.73 -12.93
N GLY A 105 10.44 -9.24 -13.16
CA GLY A 105 11.61 -10.06 -13.40
C GLY A 105 12.37 -10.51 -12.15
N HIS A 106 12.13 -9.90 -10.99
CA HIS A 106 12.95 -10.13 -9.79
C HIS A 106 12.16 -10.59 -8.56
N LEU A 107 10.83 -10.41 -8.52
CA LEU A 107 10.05 -10.88 -7.38
C LEU A 107 9.97 -12.41 -7.33
N THR A 108 10.07 -12.95 -6.11
CA THR A 108 9.74 -14.36 -5.84
C THR A 108 8.24 -14.61 -6.05
N PRO A 109 7.79 -15.87 -6.20
CA PRO A 109 6.36 -16.17 -6.34
C PRO A 109 5.49 -15.63 -5.20
N LYS A 110 5.99 -15.67 -3.95
CA LYS A 110 5.28 -15.12 -2.78
C LYS A 110 5.12 -13.60 -2.91
N GLU A 111 6.20 -12.90 -3.25
CA GLU A 111 6.18 -11.45 -3.40
C GLU A 111 5.34 -10.99 -4.59
N MET A 112 5.39 -11.73 -5.70
CA MET A 112 4.54 -11.48 -6.87
C MET A 112 3.07 -11.55 -6.49
N ALA A 113 2.65 -12.62 -5.80
CA ALA A 113 1.27 -12.78 -5.34
C ALA A 113 0.84 -11.64 -4.40
N LEU A 114 1.73 -11.21 -3.48
CA LEU A 114 1.48 -10.06 -2.62
C LEU A 114 1.29 -8.79 -3.47
N TRP A 115 2.20 -8.50 -4.40
CA TRP A 115 2.17 -7.29 -5.23
C TRP A 115 0.94 -7.24 -6.14
N GLU A 116 0.57 -8.35 -6.78
CA GLU A 116 -0.64 -8.46 -7.60
C GLU A 116 -1.92 -8.26 -6.78
N SER A 117 -1.94 -8.71 -5.52
CA SER A 117 -3.09 -8.50 -4.62
C SER A 117 -3.37 -7.02 -4.33
N LEU A 118 -2.40 -6.12 -4.55
CA LEU A 118 -2.54 -4.67 -4.38
C LEU A 118 -3.20 -3.97 -5.57
N GLY A 119 -3.47 -4.71 -6.65
CA GLY A 119 -4.28 -4.26 -7.77
C GLY A 119 -3.67 -3.15 -8.64
N ASP A 120 -4.52 -2.56 -9.48
CA ASP A 120 -4.13 -1.70 -10.60
C ASP A 120 -3.29 -0.47 -10.21
N THR A 121 -3.48 0.09 -9.02
CA THR A 121 -2.72 1.26 -8.58
C THR A 121 -1.25 0.94 -8.30
N TRP A 122 -0.90 -0.34 -8.15
CA TRP A 122 0.46 -0.85 -7.95
C TRP A 122 1.02 -1.53 -9.18
N THR A 123 0.19 -2.16 -10.01
CA THR A 123 0.64 -2.95 -11.17
C THR A 123 0.58 -2.18 -12.49
N ARG A 124 -0.21 -1.09 -12.60
CA ARG A 124 -0.23 -0.24 -13.80
C ARG A 124 0.86 0.82 -13.76
N SER A 125 1.51 0.99 -14.90
CA SER A 125 2.55 1.99 -15.10
C SER A 125 2.00 3.37 -15.50
N ARG A 126 2.67 4.44 -15.06
CA ARG A 126 2.40 5.85 -15.45
C ARG A 126 2.23 6.07 -16.95
N TYR A 127 2.92 5.32 -17.80
CA TYR A 127 2.89 5.53 -19.26
C TYR A 127 1.62 5.03 -19.95
N VAL A 128 0.77 4.24 -19.28
CA VAL A 128 -0.46 3.67 -19.89
C VAL A 128 -1.61 4.70 -19.97
N ASN A 129 -1.45 5.90 -19.40
CA ASN A 129 -2.53 6.90 -19.28
C ASN A 129 -2.32 8.18 -20.13
N LYS A 130 -2.04 8.04 -21.43
CA LYS A 130 -2.42 9.09 -22.40
C LYS A 130 -3.45 8.64 -23.44
N ALA A 131 -3.64 7.34 -23.64
CA ALA A 131 -4.50 6.82 -24.70
C ALA A 131 -5.92 6.43 -24.26
N LYS A 132 -6.23 6.40 -22.95
CA LYS A 132 -7.56 6.00 -22.43
C LYS A 132 -8.39 7.11 -21.78
N GLN A 133 -7.91 8.36 -21.77
CA GLN A 133 -8.68 9.56 -21.37
C GLN A 133 -9.11 10.40 -22.58
N LYS A 134 -9.43 9.77 -23.71
CA LYS A 134 -10.17 10.39 -24.83
C LYS A 134 -11.09 9.33 -25.45
N ARG A 135 -12.36 9.31 -25.02
CA ARG A 135 -13.59 8.70 -25.60
C ARG A 135 -14.54 8.51 -24.41
N ASN A 136 -15.66 9.23 -24.29
CA ASN A 136 -16.78 9.21 -25.23
C ASN A 136 -17.67 10.47 -25.07
N PRO A 137 -17.86 11.34 -26.09
CA PRO A 137 -18.78 12.48 -26.01
C PRO A 137 -20.26 12.11 -26.19
N LYS A 138 -20.60 10.83 -26.36
CA LYS A 138 -21.98 10.38 -26.66
C LYS A 138 -22.87 10.07 -25.45
N LYS A 139 -22.50 10.46 -24.22
CA LYS A 139 -23.37 10.30 -23.05
C LYS A 139 -24.12 11.57 -22.62
N ASP A 140 -23.89 12.70 -23.26
CA ASP A 140 -24.54 13.98 -22.90
C ASP A 140 -25.74 14.34 -23.78
N SER A 141 -25.91 13.72 -24.96
CA SER A 141 -27.08 14.00 -25.83
C SER A 141 -28.37 13.30 -25.41
N SER A 142 -28.34 12.32 -24.50
CA SER A 142 -29.56 11.63 -24.03
C SER A 142 -30.20 12.31 -22.82
N ARG A 143 -29.74 13.51 -22.43
CA ARG A 143 -30.29 14.27 -21.30
C ARG A 143 -30.97 15.59 -21.70
N LEU A 144 -31.21 15.79 -23.00
CA LEU A 144 -31.89 16.98 -23.55
C LEU A 144 -33.14 16.65 -24.39
N MET A 145 -33.73 15.47 -24.22
CA MET A 145 -35.06 15.17 -24.74
C MET A 145 -35.85 14.40 -23.69
N LEU A 146 -36.38 15.15 -22.72
CA LEU A 146 -37.66 14.98 -22.01
C LEU A 146 -37.81 16.18 -21.04
#